data_AF-A0A550D301-F1
#
_entry.id   AF-A0A550D301-F1
#
_cell.length_a   1.000
_cell.length_b   1.000
_cell.length_c   1.000
_cell.angle_alpha   90.00
_cell.angle_beta   90.00
_cell.angle_gamma   90.00
#
_symmetry.space_group_name_H-M   'P 1'
#
loop_
_entity.id
_entity.type
_entity.pdbx_description
1 polymer ?
#
loop_
_entity_poly.entity_id
_entity_poly.type
_entity_poly.pdbx_seq_one_letter_code
_entity_poly.pdbx_strand_id
1 'polypeptide(L)' 'LEEILKNHPLVEEVKVVGEDAGTLGQQPVALVKLKEKKPNVEEELLNYVNSRVALYKRLKKVYVVDKIE' A
#
# COMPACT_ATOMS: atom_id res chain seq x y z
N LEU A 1 3.23 7.22 -4.12
CA LEU A 1 2.59 5.91 -3.83
C LEU A 1 1.33 6.14 -3.00
N GLU A 2 1.44 6.83 -1.87
CA GLU A 2 0.28 7.24 -1.05
C GLU A 2 -0.77 8.00 -1.84
N GLU A 3 -0.38 9.02 -2.62
CA GLU A 3 -1.32 9.79 -3.44
C GLU A 3 -2.09 8.92 -4.44
N ILE A 4 -1.44 7.90 -5.02
CA ILE A 4 -2.11 6.95 -5.90
C ILE A 4 -3.14 6.15 -5.09
N LEU A 5 -2.75 5.57 -3.95
CA LEU A 5 -3.67 4.82 -3.07
C LEU A 5 -4.82 5.67 -2.55
N LYS A 6 -4.59 6.94 -2.18
CA LYS A 6 -5.64 7.87 -1.72
C LYS A 6 -6.74 8.09 -2.76
N ASN A 7 -6.44 7.92 -4.04
CA ASN A 7 -7.42 8.03 -5.13
C ASN A 7 -8.24 6.75 -5.33
N HIS A 8 -7.93 5.64 -4.64
CA HIS A 8 -8.73 4.43 -4.69
C HIS A 8 -10.01 4.59 -3.84
N PRO A 9 -11.20 4.23 -4.35
CA PRO A 9 -12.47 4.53 -3.66
C PRO A 9 -12.56 3.92 -2.26
N LEU A 10 -11.96 2.74 -2.05
CA LEU A 10 -11.99 2.02 -0.78
C LEU A 10 -11.00 2.55 0.28
N VAL A 11 -10.02 3.36 -0.11
CA VAL A 11 -8.97 3.84 0.81
C VAL A 11 -9.51 5.04 1.59
N GLU A 12 -9.48 4.95 2.90
CA GLU A 12 -9.80 6.05 3.82
C GLU A 12 -8.53 6.82 4.18
N GLU A 13 -7.52 6.09 4.65
CA GLU A 13 -6.22 6.63 5.04
C GLU A 13 -5.11 5.70 4.54
N VAL A 14 -3.94 6.27 4.25
CA VAL A 14 -2.78 5.48 3.82
C VAL A 14 -1.50 6.15 4.26
N LYS A 15 -0.52 5.32 4.64
CA LYS A 15 0.85 5.69 4.92
C LYS A 15 1.80 4.69 4.26
N VAL A 16 2.82 5.17 3.58
CA VAL A 16 3.89 4.32 3.03
C VAL A 16 5.11 4.42 3.93
N VAL A 17 5.62 3.27 4.34
CA VAL A 17 6.79 3.15 5.21
C VAL A 17 7.82 2.22 4.59
N GLY A 18 9.06 2.34 5.05
CA GLY A 18 10.08 1.33 4.82
C GLY A 18 9.82 0.15 5.76
N GLU A 19 9.76 -1.05 5.20
CA GLU A 19 9.86 -2.31 5.94
C GLU A 19 11.27 -2.86 5.76
N ASP A 20 11.86 -3.41 6.82
CA ASP A 20 13.16 -4.05 6.73
C ASP A 20 13.13 -5.21 5.74
N ALA A 21 14.09 -5.21 4.83
CA ALA A 21 14.28 -6.20 3.77
C ALA A 21 15.62 -6.91 3.93
N GLY A 22 16.12 -7.00 5.16
CA GLY A 22 17.41 -7.62 5.49
C GLY A 22 18.56 -6.95 4.75
N THR A 23 19.33 -7.74 3.99
CA THR A 23 20.52 -7.24 3.28
C THR A 23 20.21 -6.25 2.15
N LEU A 24 18.95 -6.17 1.70
CA LEU A 24 18.51 -5.22 0.69
C LEU A 24 18.15 -3.84 1.28
N GLY A 25 18.26 -3.66 2.59
CA GLY A 25 17.93 -2.44 3.30
C GLY A 25 16.43 -2.34 3.56
N GLN A 26 15.76 -1.33 2.99
CA GLN A 26 14.34 -1.06 3.24
C GLN A 26 13.53 -1.20 1.96
N GLN A 27 12.33 -1.77 2.07
CA GLN A 27 11.38 -1.90 0.96
C GLN A 27 10.08 -1.13 1.24
N PRO A 28 9.45 -0.52 0.21
CA PRO A 28 8.24 0.26 0.43
C PRO A 28 7.03 -0.65 0.62
N VAL A 29 6.34 -0.49 1.75
CA VAL A 29 5.05 -1.13 2.06
C VAL A 29 4.02 -0.07 2.41
N ALA A 30 2.75 -0.36 2.18
CA ALA A 30 1.65 0.55 2.52
C ALA A 30 0.84 0.00 3.70
N LEU A 31 0.57 0.85 4.68
CA LEU A 31 -0.47 0.67 5.69
C LEU A 31 -1.71 1.39 5.18
N VAL A 32 -2.83 0.67 5.07
CA VAL A 32 -4.07 1.20 4.50
C VAL A 32 -5.21 0.96 5.47
N LYS A 33 -5.94 2.02 5.79
CA LYS A 33 -7.24 1.93 6.43
C LYS A 33 -8.32 2.04 5.36
N LEU A 34 -9.30 1.15 5.41
CA LEU A 34 -10.38 1.10 4.43
C LEU A 34 -11.64 1.76 4.97
N LYS A 35 -12.40 2.40 4.09
CA LYS A 35 -13.74 2.92 4.42
C LYS A 35 -14.72 1.79 4.72
N GLU A 36 -14.55 0.66 4.06
CA GLU A 36 -15.35 -0.55 4.22
C GLU A 36 -14.49 -1.81 4.08
N LYS A 37 -14.83 -2.86 4.82
CA LYS A 37 -14.09 -4.13 4.78
C LYS A 37 -14.41 -4.86 3.47
N LYS A 38 -13.37 -5.21 2.71
CA LYS A 38 -13.48 -5.99 1.49
C LYS A 38 -12.45 -7.14 1.49
N PRO A 39 -12.87 -8.39 1.27
CA PRO A 39 -11.93 -9.51 1.11
C PRO A 39 -10.96 -9.27 -0.05
N ASN A 40 -9.71 -9.73 0.09
CA ASN A 40 -8.66 -9.69 -0.95
C ASN A 40 -8.28 -8.29 -1.47
N VAL A 41 -8.63 -7.22 -0.75
CA VAL A 41 -8.36 -5.84 -1.16
C VAL A 41 -6.87 -5.48 -1.17
N GLU A 42 -6.03 -6.18 -0.40
CA GLU A 42 -4.58 -5.94 -0.38
C GLU A 42 -3.94 -6.19 -1.75
N GLU A 43 -4.30 -7.29 -2.41
CA GLU A 43 -3.80 -7.62 -3.74
C GLU A 43 -4.34 -6.64 -4.80
N GLU A 44 -5.61 -6.26 -4.70
CA GLU A 44 -6.22 -5.24 -5.56
C GLU A 44 -5.48 -3.91 -5.46
N LEU A 45 -5.22 -3.42 -4.24
CA LEU A 45 -4.52 -2.16 -4.00
C LEU A 45 -3.06 -2.22 -4.44
N LEU A 46 -2.39 -3.35 -4.20
CA LEU A 46 -1.02 -3.58 -4.65
C LEU A 46 -0.92 -3.50 -6.17
N ASN A 47 -1.82 -4.18 -6.89
CA ASN A 47 -1.90 -4.15 -8.35
C ASN A 47 -2.31 -2.77 -8.88
N TYR A 48 -3.26 -2.10 -8.22
CA TYR A 48 -3.70 -0.75 -8.55
C TYR A 48 -2.54 0.24 -8.53
N VAL A 49 -1.70 0.24 -7.49
CA VAL A 49 -0.50 1.10 -7.46
C VAL A 49 0.53 0.65 -8.49
N ASN A 50 0.86 -0.63 -8.52
CA ASN A 50 2.02 -1.14 -9.26
C ASN A 50 1.84 -1.10 -10.79
N SER A 51 0.60 -0.99 -11.26
CA SER A 51 0.26 -0.73 -12.68
C SER A 51 0.44 0.73 -13.09
N ARG A 52 0.57 1.66 -12.14
CA ARG A 52 0.66 3.12 -12.39
C ARG A 52 2.06 3.70 -12.19
N VAL A 53 3.02 2.86 -11.84
CA VAL A 53 4.40 3.28 -11.56
C VAL A 53 5.41 2.37 -12.24
N ALA A 54 6.60 2.92 -12.49
CA ALA A 54 7.74 2.15 -12.97
C ALA A 54 8.15 1.05 -11.97
N LEU A 55 8.75 -0.04 -12.47
CA LEU A 55 9.11 -1.24 -11.69
C LEU A 55 9.85 -0.93 -10.38
N TYR A 56 10.82 -0.01 -10.41
CA TYR A 56 11.65 0.32 -9.25
C TYR A 56 10.92 1.15 -8.17
N LYS A 57 9.73 1.68 -8.46
CA LYS A 57 8.88 2.42 -7.50
C LYS A 57 7.77 1.56 -6.90
N ARG A 58 7.66 0.29 -7.29
CA ARG A 58 6.54 -0.55 -6.89
C ARG A 58 6.53 -0.81 -5.38
N LEU A 59 5.33 -0.79 -4.81
CA LEU A 59 5.08 -1.32 -3.47
C LEU A 59 5.35 -2.83 -3.48
N LYS A 60 5.87 -3.32 -2.36
CA LYS A 60 6.09 -4.76 -2.15
C LYS A 60 4.94 -5.43 -1.43
N LYS A 61 4.26 -4.69 -0.56
CA LYS A 61 3.13 -5.20 0.21
C LYS A 61 2.17 -4.08 0.60
N VAL A 62 0.91 -4.48 0.83
CA VAL A 62 -0.13 -3.65 1.43
C VAL A 62 -0.62 -4.39 2.66
N TYR A 63 -0.76 -3.68 3.77
CA TYR A 63 -1.35 -4.17 5.01
C TYR A 63 -2.63 -3.38 5.28
N VAL A 64 -3.74 -4.08 5.46
CA VAL A 64 -4.96 -3.45 5.98
C VAL A 64 -4.84 -3.32 7.50
N VAL A 65 -5.02 -2.11 8.01
CA VAL A 65 -4.94 -1.77 9.43
C VAL A 65 -6.18 -1.01 9.88
N ASP A 66 -6.55 -1.13 11.16
CA ASP A 66 -7.69 -0.40 11.72
C ASP A 66 -7.38 1.09 11.96
N LYS A 67 -6.11 1.44 12.15
CA LYS A 67 -5.63 2.82 12.38
C LYS A 67 -4.20 2.99 11.88
N ILE A 68 -3.88 4.21 11.43
CA ILE A 68 -2.52 4.64 11.10
C ILE A 68 -1.99 5.55 12.22
N GLU A 69 -0.77 5.28 12.70
CA GLU A 69 -0.03 6.12 13.67
C GLU A 69 0.88 7.14 13.00
#